data_AF-A0A7Y2TFX9-F1
#
_entry.id   AF-A0A7Y2TFX9-F1
#
_cell.length_a   1.000
_cell.length_b   1.000
_cell.length_c   1.000
_cell.angle_alpha   90.00
_cell.angle_beta   90.00
_cell.angle_gamma   90.00
#
_symmetry.space_group_name_H-M   'P 1'
#
loop_
_entity.id
_entity.type
_entity.pdbx_description
1 polymer ?
#
loop_
_entity_poly.entity_id
_entity_poly.type
_entity_poly.pdbx_seq_one_letter_code
_entity_poly.pdbx_strand_id
1 'polypeptide(L)'
;MTVAIVENQRVNESTKWYNTLVSYRKKINELKDSLYYFSPGKTDHEAKVGIDHFHNQFHIQLVNIHDLKHEIKIHKQIVSMPEGQFSPAAHSEIKEKVDYLTGFLDELENEYNEFLALHKW
;
A
#
# COMPACT_ATOMS: atom_id res chain seq x y z
N MET A 1 10.08 -34.86 -0.02
CA MET A 1 10.96 -33.66 0.10
C MET A 1 10.31 -32.37 -0.42
N THR A 2 9.09 -32.40 -0.97
CA THR A 2 8.47 -31.28 -1.71
C THR A 2 7.62 -30.33 -0.86
N VAL A 3 6.99 -30.81 0.22
CA VAL A 3 6.00 -30.05 1.01
C VAL A 3 6.63 -28.91 1.82
N ALA A 4 7.70 -29.21 2.57
CA ALA A 4 8.38 -28.22 3.40
C ALA A 4 8.97 -27.05 2.60
N ILE A 5 9.31 -27.28 1.32
CA ILE A 5 9.82 -26.25 0.41
C ILE A 5 8.69 -25.27 0.01
N VAL A 6 7.50 -25.79 -0.29
CA VAL A 6 6.34 -24.97 -0.70
C VAL A 6 5.78 -24.14 0.47
N GLU A 7 5.74 -24.72 1.68
CA GLU A 7 5.36 -23.99 2.91
C GLU A 7 6.31 -22.83 3.16
N ASN A 8 7.62 -23.07 3.08
CA ASN A 8 8.63 -22.04 3.23
C ASN A 8 8.49 -20.92 2.19
N GLN A 9 8.14 -21.26 0.95
CA GLN A 9 7.91 -20.28 -0.12
C GLN A 9 6.75 -19.32 0.20
N ARG A 10 5.58 -19.83 0.60
CA ARG A 10 4.39 -19.00 0.88
C ARG A 10 4.58 -18.07 2.07
N VAL A 11 5.29 -18.54 3.09
CA VAL A 11 5.67 -17.72 4.25
C VAL A 11 6.61 -16.58 3.81
N ASN A 12 7.57 -16.88 2.94
CA ASN A 12 8.50 -15.89 2.41
C ASN A 12 7.80 -14.85 1.53
N GLU A 13 6.88 -15.28 0.65
CA GLU A 13 6.06 -14.39 -0.19
C GLU A 13 5.20 -13.46 0.66
N SER A 14 4.48 -14.00 1.65
CA SER A 14 3.68 -13.21 2.59
C SER A 14 4.54 -12.18 3.34
N THR A 15 5.77 -12.56 3.71
CA THR A 15 6.72 -11.66 4.38
C THR A 15 7.17 -10.53 3.45
N LYS A 16 7.44 -10.84 2.17
CA LYS A 16 7.80 -9.83 1.17
C LYS A 16 6.66 -8.83 0.98
N TRP A 17 5.43 -9.30 0.78
CA TRP A 17 4.26 -8.42 0.61
C TRP A 17 4.05 -7.50 1.81
N TYR A 18 4.15 -8.04 3.03
CA TYR A 18 4.04 -7.24 4.25
C TYR A 18 5.09 -6.12 4.29
N ASN A 19 6.35 -6.45 3.97
CA ASN A 19 7.44 -5.47 3.96
C ASN A 19 7.28 -4.43 2.85
N THR A 20 6.79 -4.82 1.67
CA THR A 20 6.42 -3.89 0.60
C THR A 20 5.39 -2.86 1.10
N LEU A 21 4.33 -3.31 1.77
CA LEU A 21 3.32 -2.42 2.34
C LEU A 21 3.85 -1.54 3.48
N VAL A 22 4.86 -2.01 4.25
CA VAL A 22 5.57 -1.15 5.23
C VAL A 22 6.29 -0.01 4.52
N SER A 23 6.98 -0.29 3.42
CA SER A 23 7.66 0.73 2.62
C SER A 23 6.68 1.74 2.02
N TYR A 24 5.57 1.27 1.44
CA TYR A 24 4.52 2.17 0.94
C TYR A 24 3.88 3.02 2.03
N ARG A 25 3.64 2.48 3.24
CA ARG A 25 3.15 3.28 4.36
C ARG A 25 4.09 4.44 4.67
N LYS A 26 5.40 4.20 4.66
CA LYS A 26 6.39 5.25 4.89
C LYS A 26 6.32 6.31 3.79
N LYS A 27 6.36 5.87 2.53
CA LYS A 27 6.25 6.72 1.33
C LYS A 27 5.01 7.62 1.35
N ILE A 28 3.82 7.06 1.60
CA ILE A 28 2.57 7.85 1.66
C ILE A 28 2.58 8.87 2.81
N ASN A 29 3.21 8.56 3.95
CA ASN A 29 3.38 9.57 5.00
C ASN A 29 4.32 10.69 4.56
N GLU A 30 5.41 10.38 3.87
CA GLU A 30 6.31 11.40 3.32
C GLU A 30 5.62 12.30 2.29
N LEU A 31 4.79 11.73 1.40
CA LEU A 31 3.97 12.52 0.45
C LEU A 31 2.95 13.42 1.17
N LYS A 32 2.29 12.89 2.20
CA LYS A 32 1.33 13.65 3.02
C LYS A 32 2.01 14.79 3.78
N ASP A 33 3.19 14.55 4.35
CA ASP A 33 3.96 15.58 5.04
C ASP A 33 4.45 16.66 4.07
N SER A 34 4.88 16.25 2.87
CA SER A 34 5.19 17.16 1.75
C SER A 34 3.97 18.02 1.38
N LEU A 35 2.79 17.42 1.24
CA LEU A 35 1.57 18.15 0.91
C LEU A 35 1.27 19.25 1.94
N TYR A 36 1.37 18.93 3.24
CA TYR A 36 1.14 19.91 4.30
C TYR A 36 2.20 20.99 4.39
N TYR A 37 3.44 20.69 4.01
CA TYR A 37 4.49 21.70 3.94
C TYR A 37 4.17 22.76 2.87
N PHE A 38 3.62 22.34 1.73
CA PHE A 38 3.38 23.19 0.57
C PHE A 38 1.99 23.85 0.54
N SER A 39 1.01 23.28 1.22
CA SER A 39 -0.38 23.77 1.27
C SER A 39 -0.58 25.20 1.81
N PRO A 40 0.18 25.68 2.83
CA PRO A 40 -0.06 26.99 3.42
C PRO A 40 0.03 28.13 2.41
N GLY A 41 -0.93 29.07 2.47
CA GLY A 41 -0.92 30.28 1.63
C GLY A 41 -1.42 30.08 0.21
N LYS A 42 -1.80 28.87 -0.20
CA LYS A 42 -2.41 28.62 -1.51
C LYS A 42 -3.88 29.01 -1.50
N THR A 43 -4.22 29.97 -2.35
CA THR A 43 -5.57 30.55 -2.41
C THR A 43 -6.30 30.22 -3.70
N ASP A 44 -5.58 29.82 -4.75
CA ASP A 44 -6.16 29.45 -6.03
C ASP A 44 -7.03 28.19 -5.90
N HIS A 45 -8.08 28.15 -6.72
CA HIS A 45 -9.10 27.12 -6.59
C HIS A 45 -8.56 25.73 -6.96
N GLU A 46 -7.75 25.65 -8.01
CA GLU A 46 -7.17 24.38 -8.50
C GLU A 46 -6.24 23.75 -7.47
N ALA A 47 -5.35 24.53 -6.85
CA ALA A 47 -4.48 24.04 -5.78
C ALA A 47 -5.28 23.57 -4.57
N LYS A 48 -6.34 24.28 -4.15
CA LYS A 48 -7.17 23.85 -3.02
C LYS A 48 -7.86 22.52 -3.29
N VAL A 49 -8.44 22.37 -4.47
CA VAL A 49 -9.10 21.10 -4.87
C VAL A 49 -8.09 19.97 -4.93
N GLY A 50 -6.90 20.22 -5.49
CA GLY A 50 -5.82 19.22 -5.51
C GLY A 50 -5.33 18.85 -4.11
N ILE A 51 -5.14 19.83 -3.21
CA ILE A 51 -4.75 19.59 -1.82
C ILE A 51 -5.78 18.71 -1.12
N ASP A 52 -7.07 19.05 -1.21
CA ASP A 52 -8.15 18.27 -0.59
C ASP A 52 -8.22 16.86 -1.18
N HIS A 53 -8.04 16.73 -2.50
CA HIS A 53 -7.98 15.45 -3.19
C HIS A 53 -6.85 14.56 -2.65
N PHE A 54 -5.61 15.04 -2.65
CA PHE A 54 -4.46 14.25 -2.20
C PHE A 54 -4.48 13.98 -0.69
N HIS A 55 -4.97 14.93 0.13
CA HIS A 55 -5.19 14.70 1.55
C HIS A 55 -6.11 13.50 1.79
N ASN A 56 -7.25 13.45 1.09
CA ASN A 56 -8.21 12.36 1.21
C ASN A 56 -7.65 11.05 0.66
N GLN A 57 -6.98 11.08 -0.50
CA GLN A 57 -6.38 9.88 -1.08
C GLN A 57 -5.31 9.28 -0.17
N PHE A 58 -4.38 10.09 0.35
CA PHE A 58 -3.37 9.59 1.28
C PHE A 58 -3.98 9.02 2.55
N HIS A 59 -5.05 9.63 3.07
CA HIS A 59 -5.75 9.09 4.23
C HIS A 59 -6.37 7.71 3.95
N ILE A 60 -7.14 7.59 2.86
CA ILE A 60 -7.78 6.32 2.45
C ILE A 60 -6.72 5.24 2.22
N GLN A 61 -5.64 5.57 1.52
CA GLN A 61 -4.60 4.58 1.22
C GLN A 61 -3.83 4.13 2.46
N LEU A 62 -3.64 4.99 3.46
CA LEU A 62 -3.07 4.57 4.74
C LEU A 62 -3.95 3.56 5.48
N VAL A 63 -5.28 3.67 5.37
CA VAL A 63 -6.24 2.69 5.90
C VAL A 63 -6.16 1.38 5.11
N ASN A 64 -6.20 1.43 3.78
CA ASN A 64 -6.08 0.25 2.92
C ASN A 64 -4.78 -0.54 3.18
N ILE A 65 -3.65 0.17 3.32
CA ILE A 65 -2.36 -0.43 3.66
C ILE A 65 -2.40 -1.08 5.04
N HIS A 66 -3.02 -0.44 6.03
CA HIS A 66 -3.14 -1.00 7.37
C HIS A 66 -3.93 -2.32 7.34
N ASP A 67 -5.07 -2.31 6.69
CA ASP A 67 -5.99 -3.45 6.67
C ASP A 67 -5.40 -4.63 5.91
N LEU A 68 -4.81 -4.40 4.73
CA LEU A 68 -4.17 -5.46 3.96
C LEU A 68 -2.93 -6.03 4.67
N LYS A 69 -2.16 -5.20 5.38
CA LYS A 69 -1.07 -5.71 6.23
C LYS A 69 -1.57 -6.61 7.34
N HIS A 70 -2.71 -6.28 7.94
CA HIS A 70 -3.33 -7.10 8.96
C HIS A 70 -3.79 -8.44 8.37
N GLU A 71 -4.44 -8.41 7.20
CA GLU A 71 -4.87 -9.60 6.47
C GLU A 71 -3.69 -10.52 6.12
N ILE A 72 -2.59 -9.96 5.59
CA ILE A 72 -1.35 -10.71 5.31
C ILE A 72 -0.76 -11.32 6.58
N LYS A 73 -0.81 -10.63 7.72
CA LYS A 73 -0.29 -11.14 8.99
C LYS A 73 -1.07 -12.38 9.45
N ILE A 74 -2.40 -12.35 9.34
CA ILE A 74 -3.26 -13.49 9.63
C ILE A 74 -2.98 -14.63 8.64
N HIS A 75 -2.95 -14.32 7.35
CA HIS A 75 -2.65 -15.29 6.29
C HIS A 75 -1.31 -15.98 6.51
N LYS A 76 -0.27 -15.22 6.86
CA LYS A 76 1.07 -15.73 7.19
C LYS A 76 1.01 -16.76 8.33
N GLN A 77 0.19 -16.54 9.35
CA GLN A 77 0.00 -17.50 10.43
C GLN A 77 -0.66 -18.79 9.92
N ILE A 78 -1.68 -18.68 9.07
CA ILE A 78 -2.40 -19.83 8.50
C ILE A 78 -1.47 -20.67 7.60
N VAL A 79 -0.69 -20.04 6.72
CA VAL A 79 0.25 -20.78 5.83
C VAL A 79 1.42 -21.43 6.56
N SER A 80 1.67 -21.02 7.82
CA SER A 80 2.73 -21.60 8.66
C SER A 80 2.23 -22.77 9.51
N MET A 81 0.95 -23.13 9.41
CA MET A 81 0.38 -24.28 10.11
C MET A 81 0.55 -25.56 9.26
N PRO A 82 0.66 -26.74 9.89
CA PRO A 82 0.73 -28.02 9.20
C PRO A 82 -0.46 -28.25 8.24
N GLU A 83 -0.26 -29.10 7.23
CA GLU A 83 -1.17 -29.26 6.08
C GLU A 83 -2.67 -29.44 6.44
N GLY A 84 -3.54 -28.87 5.60
CA GLY A 84 -5.00 -29.06 5.63
C GLY A 84 -5.82 -27.79 5.93
N GLN A 85 -5.19 -26.70 6.37
CA GLN A 85 -5.88 -25.44 6.75
C GLN A 85 -5.67 -24.29 5.77
N PHE A 86 -4.92 -24.50 4.69
CA PHE A 86 -4.57 -23.47 3.74
C PHE A 86 -5.32 -23.61 2.41
N SER A 87 -5.94 -22.52 1.96
CA SER A 87 -6.53 -22.40 0.63
C SER A 87 -5.54 -21.74 -0.34
N PRO A 88 -5.11 -22.42 -1.43
CA PRO A 88 -4.33 -21.80 -2.49
C PRO A 88 -5.01 -20.57 -3.10
N ALA A 89 -6.35 -20.59 -3.20
CA ALA A 89 -7.12 -19.45 -3.69
C ALA A 89 -6.97 -18.23 -2.79
N ALA A 90 -6.96 -18.41 -1.47
CA ALA A 90 -6.77 -17.29 -0.52
C ALA A 90 -5.39 -16.63 -0.68
N HIS A 91 -4.34 -17.40 -1.01
CA HIS A 91 -3.01 -16.83 -1.24
C HIS A 91 -2.91 -16.06 -2.54
N SER A 92 -3.55 -16.55 -3.61
CA SER A 92 -3.68 -15.81 -4.87
C SER A 92 -4.48 -14.52 -4.67
N GLU A 93 -5.57 -14.55 -3.90
CA GLU A 93 -6.37 -13.36 -3.59
C GLU A 93 -5.56 -12.29 -2.85
N ILE A 94 -4.77 -12.68 -1.85
CA ILE A 94 -3.86 -11.76 -1.15
C ILE A 94 -2.87 -11.13 -2.13
N LYS A 95 -2.30 -11.95 -3.03
CA LYS A 95 -1.37 -11.45 -4.05
C LYS A 95 -2.05 -10.41 -4.96
N GLU A 96 -3.25 -10.70 -5.44
CA GLU A 96 -4.01 -9.78 -6.30
C GLU A 96 -4.32 -8.46 -5.59
N LYS A 97 -4.72 -8.51 -4.31
CA LYS A 97 -4.92 -7.31 -3.49
C LYS A 97 -3.64 -6.50 -3.32
N VAL A 98 -2.51 -7.17 -3.10
CA VAL A 98 -1.20 -6.51 -2.99
C VAL A 98 -0.83 -5.83 -4.30
N ASP A 99 -0.89 -6.56 -5.42
CA ASP A 99 -0.52 -6.04 -6.73
C ASP A 99 -1.41 -4.83 -7.09
N TYR A 100 -2.72 -4.95 -6.91
CA TYR A 100 -3.67 -3.86 -7.16
C TYR A 100 -3.35 -2.62 -6.33
N LEU A 101 -3.19 -2.78 -5.01
CA LEU A 101 -2.90 -1.66 -4.14
C LEU A 101 -1.56 -1.02 -4.48
N THR A 102 -0.51 -1.81 -4.72
CA THR A 102 0.81 -1.23 -5.07
C THR A 102 0.79 -0.49 -6.40
N GLY A 103 0.11 -1.00 -7.42
CA GLY A 103 -0.06 -0.30 -8.69
C GLY A 103 -0.79 1.03 -8.52
N PHE A 104 -1.90 1.02 -7.79
CA PHE A 104 -2.64 2.26 -7.48
C PHE A 104 -1.78 3.28 -6.72
N LEU A 105 -0.95 2.83 -5.77
CA LEU A 105 -0.08 3.72 -4.99
C LEU A 105 1.03 4.34 -5.83
N ASP A 106 1.54 3.63 -6.82
CA ASP A 106 2.53 4.17 -7.76
C ASP A 106 1.88 5.20 -8.70
N GLU A 107 0.67 4.94 -9.18
CA GLU A 107 -0.12 5.91 -9.95
C GLU A 107 -0.40 7.18 -9.13
N LEU A 108 -0.85 7.03 -7.89
CA LEU A 108 -1.13 8.16 -6.99
C LEU A 108 0.11 9.01 -6.70
N GLU A 109 1.29 8.39 -6.55
CA GLU A 109 2.54 9.15 -6.41
C GLU A 109 2.84 9.95 -7.68
N ASN A 110 2.69 9.34 -8.86
CA ASN A 110 2.95 10.03 -10.13
C ASN A 110 2.01 11.22 -10.30
N GLU A 111 0.70 11.03 -10.07
CA GLU A 111 -0.29 12.10 -10.10
C GLU A 111 0.06 13.24 -9.13
N TYR A 112 0.51 12.90 -7.92
CA TYR A 112 0.93 13.89 -6.94
C TYR A 112 2.18 14.67 -7.39
N ASN A 113 3.17 13.98 -7.96
CA ASN A 113 4.37 14.63 -8.47
C ASN A 113 4.07 15.57 -9.66
N GLU A 114 3.14 15.19 -10.54
CA GLU A 114 2.66 16.03 -11.62
C GLU A 114 1.91 17.26 -11.09
N PHE A 115 1.04 17.06 -10.10
CA PHE A 115 0.39 18.16 -9.38
C PHE A 115 1.42 19.12 -8.79
N LEU A 116 2.49 18.58 -8.18
CA LEU A 116 3.57 19.39 -7.64
C LEU A 116 4.34 20.17 -8.72
N ALA A 117 4.58 19.58 -9.89
CA ALA A 117 5.29 20.25 -10.97
C ALA A 117 4.48 21.39 -11.62
N LEU A 118 3.16 21.23 -11.71
CA LEU A 118 2.25 22.20 -12.35
C LEU A 118 2.00 23.44 -11.49
N HIS A 119 1.90 23.26 -10.18
CA HIS A 119 1.68 24.35 -9.24
C HIS A 119 3.05 24.77 -8.73
N LYS A 120 3.60 25.90 -9.16
CA LYS A 120 4.91 26.36 -8.66
C LYS A 120 4.81 26.56 -7.14
N TRP A 121 5.41 25.66 -6.36
CA TRP A 121 5.36 25.65 -4.91
C TRP A 121 6.38 26.59 -4.29
#